data_AF-A0A1W9PUW1-F1
#
_entry.id   AF-A0A1W9PUW1-F1
#
_cell.length_a   1.000
_cell.length_b   1.000
_cell.length_c   1.000
_cell.angle_alpha   90.00
_cell.angle_beta   90.00
_cell.angle_gamma   90.00
#
_symmetry.space_group_name_H-M   'P 1'
#
loop_
_entity.id
_entity.type
_entity.pdbx_description
1 polymer ?
#
loop_
_entity_poly.entity_id
_entity_poly.type
_entity_poly.pdbx_seq_one_letter_code
_entity_poly.pdbx_strand_id
1 'polypeptide(L)'
;MNKSKNLTIIMAVLFVGVMLFSCASSGQNIKTRFFEAERCSSNLSKAPEKQKYRSYWLGCIKSFIDVYEQDPSGPWAAAALYRAAVLYNELYRHSYLAADRDEAVDLFNRIIKRFPKSAYSSKAKNQLALLSKAGKKKKPVSASRSSQKARELFFMAEKCHKVLLKSSKKQKYRCFWKDCIKSYHSVYDYDPSGPWAAAGLYKAGELYLGLYRHSFKPDDRKQGISLLEKVMREFPKSAYSRKAAAKLELVNGKEPAGKPSGAPGPGKKKDAKAYACAVPQKDTPSAAGPATVEDVRFWSNPTYTRVVIDTDRQVSYSHNLLKYDPNRRKPKRLYVDLANCRLGKKISR
;
A
#
# COMPACT_ATOMS: atom_id res chain seq x y z
N MET A 1 -46.79 81.73 -21.04
CA MET A 1 -45.79 81.33 -20.03
C MET A 1 -45.05 80.08 -20.54
N ASN A 2 -43.73 80.19 -20.74
CA ASN A 2 -42.64 79.20 -21.00
C ASN A 2 -42.98 77.92 -21.80
N LYS A 3 -42.43 77.58 -22.98
CA LYS A 3 -41.13 77.74 -23.66
C LYS A 3 -39.88 77.20 -22.93
N SER A 4 -39.35 76.09 -23.48
CA SER A 4 -37.92 75.69 -23.52
C SER A 4 -37.37 75.03 -22.22
N LYS A 5 -36.50 74.01 -22.17
CA LYS A 5 -35.38 73.53 -23.01
C LYS A 5 -34.95 72.11 -22.61
N ASN A 6 -34.29 71.44 -23.56
CA ASN A 6 -33.41 70.28 -23.41
C ASN A 6 -32.28 70.48 -22.37
N LEU A 7 -32.04 69.47 -21.53
CA LEU A 7 -30.79 69.15 -20.78
C LEU A 7 -31.10 67.84 -20.01
N THR A 8 -30.54 66.65 -20.26
CA THR A 8 -29.12 66.31 -20.40
C THR A 8 -29.01 64.96 -21.13
N ILE A 9 -28.51 64.98 -22.36
CA ILE A 9 -27.74 63.87 -22.95
C ILE A 9 -26.32 64.05 -22.41
N ILE A 10 -25.74 63.01 -21.79
CA ILE A 10 -24.31 62.63 -21.78
C ILE A 10 -24.17 61.50 -20.74
N MET A 11 -24.16 60.25 -21.23
CA MET A 11 -23.28 59.15 -20.81
C MET A 11 -23.85 57.81 -21.34
N ALA A 12 -23.95 57.74 -22.67
CA ALA A 12 -23.93 56.49 -23.39
C ALA A 12 -22.57 56.38 -24.09
N VAL A 13 -21.48 56.19 -23.34
CA VAL A 13 -20.21 55.69 -23.86
C VAL A 13 -19.49 54.91 -22.75
N LEU A 14 -19.04 53.71 -23.10
CA LEU A 14 -18.14 52.83 -22.34
C LEU A 14 -18.71 52.10 -21.10
N PHE A 15 -19.31 50.94 -21.31
CA PHE A 15 -18.90 49.71 -20.59
C PHE A 15 -19.30 48.47 -21.41
N VAL A 16 -18.95 48.48 -22.70
CA VAL A 16 -18.77 47.26 -23.50
C VAL A 16 -17.30 46.87 -23.33
N GLY A 17 -17.06 45.66 -22.86
CA GLY A 17 -15.73 45.15 -22.46
C GLY A 17 -15.46 45.53 -21.01
N VAL A 18 -15.37 44.62 -20.05
CA VAL A 18 -14.53 43.43 -20.08
C VAL A 18 -15.11 42.43 -19.06
N MET A 19 -15.93 41.48 -19.54
CA MET A 19 -16.09 40.19 -18.87
C MET A 19 -14.82 39.36 -19.11
N LEU A 20 -13.72 39.74 -18.46
CA LEU A 20 -12.60 38.84 -18.28
C LEU A 20 -13.00 37.87 -17.17
N PHE A 21 -13.59 36.77 -17.62
CA PHE A 21 -13.41 35.44 -17.08
C PHE A 21 -11.94 35.25 -16.66
N SER A 22 -11.58 35.67 -15.46
CA SER A 22 -10.41 35.16 -14.76
C SER A 22 -10.80 33.82 -14.14
N CYS A 23 -11.13 32.86 -15.00
CA CYS A 23 -10.83 31.48 -14.69
C CYS A 23 -9.31 31.39 -14.83
N ALA A 24 -8.60 31.81 -13.79
CA ALA A 24 -7.22 31.39 -13.60
C ALA A 24 -7.28 29.88 -13.34
N SER A 25 -7.49 29.11 -14.41
CA SER A 25 -7.17 27.69 -14.40
C SER A 25 -5.70 27.67 -14.02
N SER A 26 -5.42 27.20 -12.81
CA SER A 26 -4.06 26.90 -12.40
C SER A 26 -3.66 25.66 -13.19
N GLY A 27 -3.47 25.83 -14.51
CA GLY A 27 -2.96 24.83 -15.43
C GLY A 27 -1.50 24.60 -15.10
N GLN A 28 -1.25 23.94 -13.96
CA GLN A 28 0.08 23.54 -13.57
C GLN A 28 0.65 22.69 -14.71
N ASN A 29 1.79 23.12 -15.24
CA ASN A 29 2.43 22.49 -16.38
C ASN A 29 2.71 21.00 -16.06
N ILE A 30 2.38 20.10 -17.00
CA ILE A 30 2.61 18.64 -16.88
C ILE A 30 4.07 18.32 -16.49
N LYS A 31 5.03 19.11 -17.00
CA LYS A 31 6.45 19.04 -16.61
C LYS A 31 6.63 19.24 -15.11
N THR A 32 5.99 20.24 -14.52
CA THR A 32 6.05 20.51 -13.08
C THR A 32 5.49 19.35 -12.28
N ARG A 33 4.33 18.80 -12.69
CA ARG A 33 3.71 17.63 -12.05
C ARG A 33 4.62 16.40 -12.08
N PHE A 34 5.32 16.17 -13.19
CA PHE A 34 6.30 15.10 -13.28
C PHE A 34 7.43 15.27 -12.25
N PHE A 35 8.00 16.48 -12.12
CA PHE A 35 9.07 16.72 -11.15
C PHE A 35 8.59 16.70 -9.69
N GLU A 36 7.33 17.04 -9.41
CA GLU A 36 6.70 16.81 -8.10
C GLU A 36 6.65 15.32 -7.77
N ALA A 37 6.25 14.48 -8.74
CA ALA A 37 6.23 13.03 -8.58
C ALA A 37 7.65 12.44 -8.35
N GLU A 38 8.65 12.95 -9.07
CA GLU A 38 10.07 12.61 -8.84
C GLU A 38 10.50 12.93 -7.41
N ARG A 39 10.14 14.11 -6.89
CA ARG A 39 10.44 14.51 -5.52
C ARG A 39 9.76 13.59 -4.50
N CYS A 40 8.52 13.17 -4.75
CA CYS A 40 7.83 12.18 -3.92
C CYS A 40 8.65 10.88 -3.82
N SER A 41 9.05 10.34 -4.98
CA SER A 41 9.81 9.09 -5.05
C SER A 41 11.18 9.20 -4.37
N SER A 42 11.88 10.32 -4.55
CA SER A 42 13.18 10.62 -3.93
C SER A 42 13.07 10.78 -2.42
N ASN A 43 12.01 11.42 -1.92
CA ASN A 43 11.77 11.54 -0.49
C ASN A 43 11.42 10.19 0.14
N LEU A 44 10.68 9.34 -0.57
CA LEU A 44 10.34 8.00 -0.09
C LEU A 44 11.58 7.09 -0.03
N SER A 45 12.47 7.14 -1.03
CA SER A 45 13.70 6.34 -1.03
C SER A 45 14.65 6.69 0.12
N LYS A 46 14.59 7.93 0.63
CA LYS A 46 15.34 8.43 1.79
C LYS A 46 14.67 8.19 3.15
N ALA A 47 13.47 7.62 3.17
CA ALA A 47 12.64 7.46 4.37
C ALA A 47 12.32 5.97 4.66
N PRO A 48 13.26 5.19 5.24
CA PRO A 48 13.06 3.75 5.50
C PRO A 48 11.84 3.43 6.36
N GLU A 49 11.46 4.34 7.25
CA GLU A 49 10.24 4.24 8.07
C GLU A 49 8.96 4.34 7.23
N LYS A 50 8.96 5.15 6.17
CA LYS A 50 7.82 5.27 5.24
C LYS A 50 7.77 4.13 4.23
N GLN A 51 8.91 3.61 3.80
CA GLN A 51 8.98 2.46 2.88
C GLN A 51 8.26 1.21 3.40
N LYS A 52 8.08 1.09 4.71
CA LYS A 52 7.31 -0.01 5.33
C LYS A 52 5.83 0.00 4.97
N TYR A 53 5.29 1.14 4.52
CA TYR A 53 3.88 1.31 4.25
C TYR A 53 3.60 1.48 2.75
N ARG A 54 2.92 0.48 2.19
CA ARG A 54 2.44 0.44 0.80
C ARG A 54 1.76 1.74 0.34
N SER A 55 1.03 2.41 1.22
CA SER A 55 0.32 3.66 0.89
C SER A 55 1.23 4.79 0.43
N TYR A 56 2.45 4.92 0.97
CA TYR A 56 3.37 5.97 0.52
C TYR A 56 3.91 5.69 -0.88
N TRP A 57 4.22 4.43 -1.19
CA TRP A 57 4.59 4.01 -2.53
C TRP A 57 3.48 4.27 -3.54
N LEU A 58 2.26 3.83 -3.23
CA LEU A 58 1.11 4.03 -4.12
C LEU A 58 0.78 5.51 -4.33
N GLY A 59 1.01 6.37 -3.32
CA GLY A 59 0.87 7.82 -3.47
C GLY A 59 1.82 8.38 -4.53
N CYS A 60 3.12 8.07 -4.44
CA CYS A 60 4.10 8.54 -5.43
C CYS A 60 3.85 7.93 -6.83
N ILE A 61 3.47 6.65 -6.89
CA ILE A 61 3.09 5.97 -8.14
C ILE A 61 1.90 6.69 -8.78
N LYS A 62 0.85 7.00 -8.01
CA LYS A 62 -0.33 7.68 -8.54
C LYS A 62 0.03 9.05 -9.11
N SER A 63 0.93 9.80 -8.49
CA SER A 63 1.40 11.08 -9.07
C SER A 63 2.04 10.92 -10.45
N PHE A 64 2.76 9.83 -10.72
CA PHE A 64 3.26 9.54 -12.08
C PHE A 64 2.14 9.08 -13.03
N ILE A 65 1.21 8.26 -12.56
CA ILE A 65 0.06 7.85 -13.38
C ILE A 65 -0.80 9.07 -13.77
N ASP A 66 -0.98 10.04 -12.87
CA ASP A 66 -1.72 11.28 -13.13
C ASP A 66 -1.07 12.11 -14.26
N VAL A 67 0.27 12.17 -14.30
CA VAL A 67 1.00 12.83 -15.39
C VAL A 67 0.70 12.18 -16.73
N TYR A 68 0.66 10.84 -16.78
CA TYR A 68 0.31 10.10 -17.98
C TYR A 68 -1.15 10.29 -18.38
N GLU A 69 -2.08 10.24 -17.42
CA GLU A 69 -3.52 10.36 -17.67
C GLU A 69 -3.90 11.75 -18.20
N GLN A 70 -3.21 12.80 -17.75
CA GLN A 70 -3.45 14.17 -18.19
C GLN A 70 -2.91 14.48 -19.59
N ASP A 71 -1.77 13.90 -19.98
CA ASP A 71 -1.19 14.08 -21.31
C ASP A 71 -0.63 12.75 -21.87
N PRO A 72 -1.49 11.84 -22.36
CA PRO A 72 -1.09 10.49 -22.75
C PRO A 72 -0.18 10.41 -23.98
N SER A 73 -0.16 11.44 -24.82
CA SER A 73 0.72 11.56 -26.00
C SER A 73 1.91 12.49 -25.77
N GLY A 74 1.98 13.12 -24.60
CA GLY A 74 2.96 14.13 -24.26
C GLY A 74 4.40 13.64 -24.14
N PRO A 75 5.36 14.57 -24.17
CA PRO A 75 6.78 14.23 -24.01
C PRO A 75 7.11 13.56 -22.65
N TRP A 76 6.28 13.78 -21.64
CA TRP A 76 6.44 13.20 -20.30
C TRP A 76 5.70 11.87 -20.08
N ALA A 77 4.82 11.47 -21.01
CA ALA A 77 3.94 10.31 -20.86
C ALA A 77 4.72 9.01 -20.68
N ALA A 78 5.67 8.73 -21.57
CA ALA A 78 6.51 7.53 -21.50
C ALA A 78 7.42 7.50 -20.27
N ALA A 79 7.93 8.67 -19.85
CA ALA A 79 8.75 8.81 -18.66
C ALA A 79 7.95 8.52 -17.39
N ALA A 80 6.74 9.07 -17.29
CA ALA A 80 5.87 8.91 -16.13
C ALA A 80 5.45 7.44 -15.95
N LEU A 81 5.02 6.77 -17.02
CA LEU A 81 4.74 5.34 -16.98
C LEU A 81 5.96 4.52 -16.55
N TYR A 82 7.16 4.86 -17.06
CA TYR A 82 8.38 4.15 -16.72
C TYR A 82 8.70 4.29 -15.22
N ARG A 83 8.57 5.49 -14.65
CA ARG A 83 8.83 5.73 -13.23
C ARG A 83 7.79 5.07 -12.33
N ALA A 84 6.52 5.09 -12.71
CA ALA A 84 5.47 4.31 -12.04
C ALA A 84 5.78 2.81 -12.04
N ALA A 85 6.19 2.24 -13.18
CA ALA A 85 6.55 0.83 -13.31
C ALA A 85 7.76 0.45 -12.42
N VAL A 86 8.80 1.30 -12.40
CA VAL A 86 9.96 1.10 -11.53
C VAL A 86 9.56 1.12 -10.05
N LEU A 87 8.74 2.09 -9.63
CA LEU A 87 8.25 2.16 -8.24
C LEU A 87 7.38 0.97 -7.85
N TYR A 88 6.54 0.46 -8.76
CA TYR A 88 5.80 -0.78 -8.52
C TYR A 88 6.74 -1.97 -8.33
N ASN A 89 7.80 -2.07 -9.13
CA ASN A 89 8.79 -3.13 -8.97
C ASN A 89 9.60 -3.00 -7.67
N GLU A 90 9.93 -1.79 -7.25
CA GLU A 90 10.56 -1.55 -5.94
C GLU A 90 9.62 -1.91 -4.80
N LEU A 91 8.36 -1.49 -4.88
CA LEU A 91 7.33 -1.87 -3.92
C LEU A 91 7.19 -3.39 -3.85
N TYR A 92 7.21 -4.11 -4.96
CA TYR A 92 7.26 -5.58 -4.99
C TYR A 92 8.46 -6.13 -4.22
N ARG A 93 9.66 -5.56 -4.37
CA ARG A 93 10.84 -6.01 -3.59
C ARG A 93 10.67 -5.85 -2.08
N HIS A 94 9.86 -4.89 -1.64
CA HIS A 94 9.57 -4.69 -0.22
C HIS A 94 8.37 -5.49 0.28
N SER A 95 7.33 -5.60 -0.54
CA SER A 95 6.01 -6.15 -0.18
C SER A 95 5.87 -7.63 -0.52
N TYR A 96 6.67 -8.10 -1.48
CA TYR A 96 6.58 -9.36 -2.22
C TYR A 96 5.23 -9.60 -2.89
N LEU A 97 4.42 -8.54 -3.10
CA LEU A 97 3.10 -8.64 -3.70
C LEU A 97 3.17 -8.84 -5.20
N ALA A 98 2.83 -10.04 -5.65
CA ALA A 98 2.88 -10.39 -7.08
C ALA A 98 2.10 -9.40 -7.94
N ALA A 99 0.95 -8.91 -7.44
CA ALA A 99 0.18 -7.87 -8.12
C ALA A 99 1.00 -6.59 -8.39
N ASP A 100 1.92 -6.17 -7.51
CA ASP A 100 2.79 -5.01 -7.79
C ASP A 100 3.75 -5.29 -8.94
N ARG A 101 4.30 -6.51 -8.99
CA ARG A 101 5.17 -6.92 -10.08
C ARG A 101 4.38 -6.98 -11.39
N ASP A 102 3.16 -7.49 -11.35
CA ASP A 102 2.30 -7.60 -12.52
C ASP A 102 1.91 -6.23 -13.06
N GLU A 103 1.60 -5.26 -12.17
CA GLU A 103 1.40 -3.85 -12.54
C GLU A 103 2.66 -3.24 -13.18
N ALA A 104 3.85 -3.48 -12.59
CA ALA A 104 5.11 -3.03 -13.20
C ALA A 104 5.30 -3.60 -14.61
N VAL A 105 5.03 -4.90 -14.80
CA VAL A 105 5.13 -5.58 -16.09
C VAL A 105 4.12 -5.02 -17.10
N ASP A 106 2.86 -4.79 -16.69
CA ASP A 106 1.86 -4.17 -17.56
C ASP A 106 2.30 -2.80 -18.04
N LEU A 107 2.76 -1.94 -17.12
CA LEU A 107 3.22 -0.60 -17.46
C LEU A 107 4.44 -0.63 -18.40
N PHE A 108 5.41 -1.52 -18.17
CA PHE A 108 6.54 -1.69 -19.09
C PHE A 108 6.07 -2.14 -20.49
N ASN A 109 5.15 -3.11 -20.58
CA ASN A 109 4.58 -3.54 -21.86
C ASN A 109 3.80 -2.41 -22.55
N ARG A 110 3.06 -1.61 -21.79
CA ARG A 110 2.33 -0.44 -22.30
C ARG A 110 3.26 0.60 -22.91
N ILE A 111 4.43 0.83 -22.30
CA ILE A 111 5.45 1.73 -22.85
C ILE A 111 5.97 1.20 -24.19
N ILE A 112 6.29 -0.09 -24.27
CA ILE A 112 6.80 -0.72 -25.50
C ILE A 112 5.78 -0.62 -26.64
N LYS A 113 4.50 -0.82 -26.33
CA LYS A 113 3.41 -0.78 -27.30
C LYS A 113 3.06 0.64 -27.76
N ARG A 114 2.92 1.59 -26.83
CA ARG A 114 2.41 2.95 -27.12
C ARG A 114 3.50 3.95 -27.49
N PHE A 115 4.74 3.72 -27.05
CA PHE A 115 5.86 4.64 -27.28
C PHE A 115 7.07 3.92 -27.92
N PRO A 116 6.90 3.20 -29.05
CA PRO A 116 7.93 2.34 -29.61
C PRO A 116 9.22 3.09 -29.97
N LYS A 117 9.13 4.37 -30.36
CA LYS A 117 10.26 5.24 -30.71
C LYS A 117 10.91 5.94 -29.49
N SER A 118 10.31 5.86 -28.30
CA SER A 118 10.84 6.51 -27.10
C SER A 118 12.03 5.75 -26.52
N ALA A 119 13.02 6.48 -25.96
CA ALA A 119 14.11 5.88 -25.20
C ALA A 119 13.61 5.00 -24.02
N TYR A 120 12.41 5.29 -23.49
CA TYR A 120 11.80 4.49 -22.43
C TYR A 120 11.31 3.12 -22.90
N SER A 121 11.05 2.90 -24.20
CA SER A 121 10.73 1.58 -24.76
C SER A 121 11.90 0.61 -24.60
N SER A 122 13.11 1.04 -24.96
CA SER A 122 14.32 0.24 -24.76
C SER A 122 14.61 0.00 -23.28
N LYS A 123 14.45 1.02 -22.42
CA LYS A 123 14.59 0.86 -20.96
C LYS A 123 13.58 -0.14 -20.39
N ALA A 124 12.32 -0.09 -20.84
CA ALA A 124 11.26 -1.01 -20.40
C ALA A 124 11.56 -2.46 -20.82
N LYS A 125 12.01 -2.70 -22.06
CA LYS A 125 12.47 -4.03 -22.52
C LYS A 125 13.58 -4.58 -21.63
N ASN A 126 14.55 -3.75 -21.27
CA ASN A 126 15.64 -4.14 -20.37
C ASN A 126 15.12 -4.50 -18.97
N GLN A 127 14.19 -3.72 -18.41
CA GLN A 127 13.58 -4.05 -17.12
C GLN A 127 12.84 -5.39 -17.16
N LEU A 128 12.04 -5.65 -18.20
CA LEU A 128 11.35 -6.94 -18.38
C LEU A 128 12.34 -8.11 -18.50
N ALA A 129 13.45 -7.93 -19.21
CA ALA A 129 14.51 -8.93 -19.30
C ALA A 129 15.20 -9.20 -17.94
N LEU A 130 15.39 -8.16 -17.12
CA LEU A 130 15.91 -8.33 -15.76
C LEU A 130 14.90 -9.07 -14.87
N LEU A 131 13.61 -8.73 -14.96
CA LEU A 131 12.53 -9.37 -14.20
C LEU A 131 12.34 -10.85 -14.56
N SER A 132 12.62 -11.23 -15.81
CA SER A 132 12.59 -12.63 -16.24
C SER A 132 13.85 -13.39 -15.84
N LYS A 133 15.03 -12.75 -15.88
CA LYS A 133 16.30 -13.33 -15.41
C LYS A 133 16.38 -13.50 -13.89
N ALA A 134 15.81 -12.59 -13.12
CA ALA A 134 15.75 -12.69 -11.65
C ALA A 134 15.01 -13.96 -11.17
N GLY A 135 14.10 -14.51 -11.99
CA GLY A 135 13.48 -15.82 -11.74
C GLY A 135 14.26 -17.03 -12.25
N LYS A 136 15.39 -16.83 -12.96
CA LYS A 136 16.09 -17.91 -13.69
C LYS A 136 17.60 -18.06 -13.44
N LYS A 137 18.31 -17.20 -12.68
CA LYS A 137 19.78 -17.38 -12.50
C LYS A 137 20.37 -16.86 -11.18
N LYS A 138 20.98 -17.77 -10.40
CA LYS A 138 22.35 -17.63 -9.87
C LYS A 138 23.11 -18.95 -10.14
N LYS A 139 24.31 -18.87 -10.72
CA LYS A 139 25.24 -20.01 -10.84
C LYS A 139 25.73 -20.41 -9.44
N PRO A 140 25.99 -21.69 -9.17
CA PRO A 140 26.24 -22.18 -7.83
C PRO A 140 27.57 -21.68 -7.28
N VAL A 141 27.52 -20.86 -6.24
CA VAL A 141 28.57 -20.84 -5.20
C VAL A 141 28.60 -22.26 -4.62
N SER A 142 29.79 -22.82 -4.31
CA SER A 142 29.96 -24.24 -3.95
C SER A 142 28.75 -24.81 -3.18
N ALA A 143 28.03 -25.74 -3.82
CA ALA A 143 26.64 -26.09 -3.47
C ALA A 143 26.46 -26.48 -1.99
N SER A 144 27.52 -26.99 -1.35
CA SER A 144 27.58 -27.31 0.07
C SER A 144 27.47 -26.07 0.99
N ARG A 145 28.29 -25.04 0.78
CA ARG A 145 28.37 -23.87 1.67
C ARG A 145 27.16 -22.94 1.51
N SER A 146 26.67 -22.78 0.27
CA SER A 146 25.41 -22.05 -0.02
C SER A 146 24.22 -22.73 0.65
N SER A 147 24.11 -24.06 0.53
CA SER A 147 23.05 -24.85 1.16
C SER A 147 23.09 -24.77 2.69
N GLN A 148 24.27 -24.80 3.31
CA GLN A 148 24.42 -24.63 4.76
C GLN A 148 23.92 -23.26 5.23
N LYS A 149 24.24 -22.17 4.53
CA LYS A 149 23.77 -20.84 4.92
C LYS A 149 22.27 -20.67 4.70
N ALA A 150 21.73 -21.18 3.60
CA ALA A 150 20.28 -21.20 3.35
C ALA A 150 19.52 -22.00 4.43
N ARG A 151 20.09 -23.13 4.87
CA ARG A 151 19.59 -23.92 5.99
C ARG A 151 19.57 -23.12 7.30
N GLU A 152 20.63 -22.40 7.60
CA GLU A 152 20.71 -21.55 8.80
C GLU A 152 19.64 -20.44 8.78
N LEU A 153 19.50 -19.73 7.65
CA LEU A 153 18.46 -18.72 7.45
C LEU A 153 17.06 -19.31 7.65
N PHE A 154 16.80 -20.51 7.13
CA PHE A 154 15.53 -21.20 7.33
C PHE A 154 15.25 -21.50 8.81
N PHE A 155 16.24 -21.98 9.56
CA PHE A 155 16.08 -22.20 11.00
C PHE A 155 15.88 -20.92 11.79
N MET A 156 16.50 -19.80 11.40
CA MET A 156 16.22 -18.50 12.00
C MET A 156 14.76 -18.07 11.75
N ALA A 157 14.25 -18.30 10.54
CA ALA A 157 12.85 -18.04 10.21
C ALA A 157 11.87 -18.93 11.02
N GLU A 158 12.18 -20.22 11.18
CA GLU A 158 11.42 -21.14 12.05
C GLU A 158 11.41 -20.67 13.52
N LYS A 159 12.53 -20.16 14.04
CA LYS A 159 12.58 -19.56 15.39
C LYS A 159 11.64 -18.36 15.49
N CYS A 160 11.66 -17.45 14.50
CA CYS A 160 10.74 -16.31 14.45
C CYS A 160 9.28 -16.79 14.49
N HIS A 161 8.94 -17.75 13.63
CA HIS A 161 7.61 -18.31 13.53
C HIS A 161 7.16 -18.96 14.85
N LYS A 162 8.02 -19.76 15.49
CA LYS A 162 7.74 -20.38 16.80
C LYS A 162 7.47 -19.33 17.88
N VAL A 163 8.24 -18.24 17.91
CA VAL A 163 8.04 -17.13 18.84
C VAL A 163 6.71 -16.41 18.59
N LEU A 164 6.34 -16.21 17.32
CA LEU A 164 5.07 -15.63 16.92
C LEU A 164 3.89 -16.51 17.37
N LEU A 165 3.94 -17.82 17.10
CA LEU A 165 2.86 -18.75 17.48
C LEU A 165 2.69 -18.91 18.98
N LYS A 166 3.75 -18.72 19.78
CA LYS A 166 3.66 -18.78 21.25
C LYS A 166 3.07 -17.50 21.89
N SER A 167 3.00 -16.40 21.15
CA SER A 167 2.56 -15.12 21.70
C SER A 167 1.25 -14.65 21.06
N SER A 168 0.14 -14.85 21.77
CA SER A 168 -1.17 -14.33 21.36
C SER A 168 -1.16 -12.80 21.18
N LYS A 169 -0.35 -12.08 21.98
CA LYS A 169 -0.10 -10.64 21.81
C LYS A 169 0.54 -10.35 20.45
N LYS A 170 1.63 -11.05 20.07
CA LYS A 170 2.29 -10.81 18.78
C LYS A 170 1.41 -11.17 17.59
N GLN A 171 0.60 -12.23 17.69
CA GLN A 171 -0.32 -12.62 16.62
C GLN A 171 -1.35 -11.54 16.27
N LYS A 172 -1.71 -10.66 17.21
CA LYS A 172 -2.62 -9.54 16.95
C LYS A 172 -2.02 -8.48 16.00
N TYR A 173 -0.69 -8.41 15.89
CA TYR A 173 -0.03 -7.35 15.12
C TYR A 173 0.56 -7.89 13.82
N ARG A 174 0.03 -7.38 12.70
CA ARG A 174 0.46 -7.67 11.33
C ARG A 174 1.98 -7.59 11.10
N CYS A 175 2.68 -6.67 11.77
CA CYS A 175 4.11 -6.51 11.53
C CYS A 175 4.95 -7.70 12.01
N PHE A 176 4.61 -8.34 13.14
CA PHE A 176 5.35 -9.54 13.58
C PHE A 176 5.18 -10.72 12.61
N TRP A 177 4.00 -10.87 12.00
CA TRP A 177 3.81 -11.83 10.91
C TRP A 177 4.70 -11.51 9.71
N LYS A 178 4.70 -10.24 9.27
CA LYS A 178 5.51 -9.79 8.14
C LYS A 178 7.01 -9.96 8.38
N ASP A 179 7.50 -9.78 9.59
CA ASP A 179 8.93 -9.95 9.91
C ASP A 179 9.35 -11.43 9.80
N CYS A 180 8.53 -12.36 10.29
CA CYS A 180 8.80 -13.78 10.09
C CYS A 180 8.66 -14.21 8.63
N ILE A 181 7.67 -13.67 7.90
CA ILE A 181 7.51 -13.90 6.45
C ILE A 181 8.76 -13.44 5.69
N LYS A 182 9.27 -12.23 5.97
CA LYS A 182 10.52 -11.73 5.39
C LYS A 182 11.71 -12.64 5.67
N SER A 183 11.77 -13.22 6.87
CA SER A 183 12.82 -14.17 7.24
C SER A 183 12.76 -15.46 6.41
N TYR A 184 11.58 -15.92 6.00
CA TYR A 184 11.47 -17.03 5.06
C TYR A 184 11.77 -16.64 3.62
N HIS A 185 11.43 -15.41 3.19
CA HIS A 185 11.81 -14.90 1.88
C HIS A 185 13.33 -14.82 1.70
N SER A 186 14.06 -14.41 2.73
CA SER A 186 15.53 -14.32 2.65
C SER A 186 16.20 -15.65 2.32
N VAL A 187 15.58 -16.79 2.68
CA VAL A 187 16.04 -18.14 2.28
C VAL A 187 16.01 -18.30 0.76
N TYR A 188 14.89 -17.91 0.14
CA TYR A 188 14.72 -17.97 -1.31
C TYR A 188 15.61 -16.93 -2.01
N ASP A 189 15.70 -15.70 -1.49
CA ASP A 189 16.50 -14.64 -2.12
C ASP A 189 18.01 -14.94 -2.08
N TYR A 190 18.46 -15.64 -1.04
CA TYR A 190 19.85 -16.05 -0.88
C TYR A 190 20.25 -17.11 -1.91
N ASP A 191 19.51 -18.22 -1.97
CA ASP A 191 19.75 -19.33 -2.90
C ASP A 191 18.46 -19.77 -3.61
N PRO A 192 18.02 -19.05 -4.67
CA PRO A 192 16.74 -19.32 -5.33
C PRO A 192 16.64 -20.70 -6.01
N SER A 193 17.79 -21.31 -6.35
CA SER A 193 17.85 -22.65 -6.94
C SER A 193 18.15 -23.74 -5.92
N GLY A 194 18.41 -23.36 -4.67
CA GLY A 194 18.85 -24.26 -3.62
C GLY A 194 17.75 -25.15 -3.07
N PRO A 195 18.11 -26.24 -2.36
CA PRO A 195 17.15 -27.18 -1.81
C PRO A 195 16.21 -26.57 -0.76
N TRP A 196 16.60 -25.43 -0.15
CA TRP A 196 15.82 -24.72 0.86
C TRP A 196 14.90 -23.62 0.30
N ALA A 197 15.04 -23.24 -0.97
CA ALA A 197 14.25 -22.18 -1.60
C ALA A 197 12.74 -22.49 -1.57
N ALA A 198 12.38 -23.72 -1.96
CA ALA A 198 11.00 -24.19 -1.95
C ALA A 198 10.41 -24.18 -0.53
N ALA A 199 11.21 -24.53 0.48
CA ALA A 199 10.81 -24.53 1.87
C ALA A 199 10.50 -23.12 2.38
N GLY A 200 11.39 -22.16 2.08
CA GLY A 200 11.21 -20.75 2.43
C GLY A 200 9.95 -20.16 1.81
N LEU A 201 9.77 -20.31 0.50
CA LEU A 201 8.55 -19.81 -0.17
C LEU A 201 7.27 -20.46 0.35
N TYR A 202 7.27 -21.78 0.55
CA TYR A 202 6.11 -22.49 1.08
C TYR A 202 5.73 -21.96 2.48
N LYS A 203 6.71 -21.81 3.38
CA LYS A 203 6.48 -21.29 4.72
C LYS A 203 6.03 -19.83 4.72
N ALA A 204 6.62 -18.98 3.87
CA ALA A 204 6.13 -17.62 3.67
C ALA A 204 4.66 -17.60 3.23
N GLY A 205 4.29 -18.47 2.28
CA GLY A 205 2.90 -18.66 1.84
C GLY A 205 1.96 -19.08 2.98
N GLU A 206 2.35 -20.08 3.77
CA GLU A 206 1.58 -20.51 4.95
C GLU A 206 1.38 -19.38 5.97
N LEU A 207 2.42 -18.60 6.26
CA LEU A 207 2.33 -17.49 7.21
C LEU A 207 1.44 -16.36 6.69
N TYR A 208 1.42 -16.08 5.39
CA TYR A 208 0.48 -15.11 4.81
C TYR A 208 -0.96 -15.58 4.96
N LEU A 209 -1.24 -16.87 4.74
CA LEU A 209 -2.58 -17.44 4.97
C LEU A 209 -2.96 -17.41 6.46
N GLY A 210 -2.01 -17.65 7.36
CA GLY A 210 -2.20 -17.47 8.79
C GLY A 210 -2.50 -16.02 9.16
N LEU A 211 -1.71 -15.08 8.64
CA LEU A 211 -1.89 -13.64 8.82
C LEU A 211 -3.27 -13.19 8.33
N TYR A 212 -3.76 -13.70 7.20
CA TYR A 212 -5.10 -13.41 6.70
C TYR A 212 -6.21 -13.72 7.73
N ARG A 213 -6.07 -14.81 8.50
CA ARG A 213 -7.04 -15.18 9.56
C ARG A 213 -7.14 -14.14 10.67
N HIS A 214 -6.10 -13.32 10.85
CA HIS A 214 -6.07 -12.26 11.86
C HIS A 214 -6.30 -10.86 11.27
N SER A 215 -5.77 -10.61 10.06
CA SER A 215 -5.82 -9.30 9.41
C SER A 215 -7.13 -9.07 8.65
N PHE A 216 -7.79 -10.16 8.24
CA PHE A 216 -8.93 -10.17 7.31
C PHE A 216 -8.67 -9.42 5.99
N LYS A 217 -7.40 -9.18 5.62
CA LYS A 217 -7.07 -8.47 4.38
C LYS A 217 -7.00 -9.45 3.21
N PRO A 218 -7.83 -9.31 2.17
CA PRO A 218 -7.78 -10.19 1.00
C PRO A 218 -6.40 -10.26 0.35
N ASP A 219 -5.63 -9.16 0.40
CA ASP A 219 -4.26 -9.12 -0.11
C ASP A 219 -3.34 -10.15 0.55
N ASP A 220 -3.51 -10.42 1.85
CA ASP A 220 -2.70 -11.45 2.54
C ASP A 220 -3.03 -12.85 2.06
N ARG A 221 -4.32 -13.12 1.81
CA ARG A 221 -4.75 -14.39 1.24
C ARG A 221 -4.20 -14.56 -0.17
N LYS A 222 -4.34 -13.54 -1.02
CA LYS A 222 -3.80 -13.52 -2.39
C LYS A 222 -2.29 -13.76 -2.38
N GLN A 223 -1.57 -13.16 -1.44
CA GLN A 223 -0.14 -13.36 -1.28
C GLN A 223 0.24 -14.77 -0.89
N GLY A 224 -0.45 -15.33 0.11
CA GLY A 224 -0.26 -16.71 0.50
C GLY A 224 -0.43 -17.66 -0.68
N ILE A 225 -1.51 -17.49 -1.43
CA ILE A 225 -1.83 -18.29 -2.62
C ILE A 225 -0.74 -18.15 -3.70
N SER A 226 -0.38 -16.92 -4.06
CA SER A 226 0.61 -16.66 -5.11
C SER A 226 1.97 -17.29 -4.80
N LEU A 227 2.40 -17.29 -3.53
CA LEU A 227 3.63 -17.95 -3.13
C LEU A 227 3.55 -19.48 -3.23
N LEU A 228 2.40 -20.08 -2.88
CA LEU A 228 2.20 -21.53 -3.04
C LEU A 228 2.18 -21.94 -4.52
N GLU A 229 1.48 -21.18 -5.37
CA GLU A 229 1.50 -21.37 -6.82
C GLU A 229 2.93 -21.23 -7.39
N LYS A 230 3.69 -20.26 -6.88
CA LYS A 230 5.11 -20.09 -7.25
C LYS A 230 5.94 -21.32 -6.88
N VAL A 231 5.73 -21.92 -5.71
CA VAL A 231 6.42 -23.16 -5.31
C VAL A 231 6.13 -24.29 -6.30
N MET A 232 4.88 -24.46 -6.72
CA MET A 232 4.49 -25.51 -7.68
C MET A 232 5.12 -25.28 -9.06
N ARG A 233 5.14 -24.03 -9.52
CA ARG A 233 5.69 -23.65 -10.83
C ARG A 233 7.21 -23.73 -10.89
N GLU A 234 7.92 -23.28 -9.85
CA GLU A 234 9.38 -23.16 -9.86
C GLU A 234 10.09 -24.38 -9.25
N PHE A 235 9.41 -25.13 -8.38
CA PHE A 235 9.99 -26.29 -7.69
C PHE A 235 9.11 -27.55 -7.81
N PRO A 236 8.68 -27.95 -9.02
CA PRO A 236 7.68 -29.00 -9.22
C PRO A 236 8.08 -30.36 -8.60
N LYS A 237 9.39 -30.68 -8.58
CA LYS A 237 9.92 -31.93 -8.01
C LYS A 237 10.11 -31.89 -6.48
N SER A 238 9.94 -30.73 -5.84
CA SER A 238 10.15 -30.61 -4.39
C SER A 238 9.00 -31.21 -3.59
N ALA A 239 9.31 -31.71 -2.38
CA ALA A 239 8.26 -32.12 -1.43
C ALA A 239 7.30 -30.96 -1.08
N TYR A 240 7.78 -29.72 -1.14
CA TYR A 240 6.99 -28.52 -0.88
C TYR A 240 6.01 -28.17 -2.00
N SER A 241 6.25 -28.60 -3.25
CA SER A 241 5.26 -28.47 -4.34
C SER A 241 3.99 -29.27 -4.03
N ARG A 242 4.14 -30.53 -3.61
CA ARG A 242 2.99 -31.37 -3.17
C ARG A 242 2.27 -30.77 -1.96
N LYS A 243 3.03 -30.26 -0.97
CA LYS A 243 2.45 -29.57 0.19
C LYS A 243 1.72 -28.28 -0.21
N ALA A 244 2.26 -27.52 -1.16
CA ALA A 244 1.65 -26.30 -1.67
C ALA A 244 0.34 -26.58 -2.38
N ALA A 245 0.31 -27.59 -3.26
CA ALA A 245 -0.91 -28.05 -3.91
C ALA A 245 -1.98 -28.44 -2.88
N ALA A 246 -1.65 -29.31 -1.92
CA ALA A 246 -2.56 -29.71 -0.87
C ALA A 246 -3.07 -28.50 -0.04
N LYS A 247 -2.20 -27.53 0.25
CA LYS A 247 -2.59 -26.31 0.96
C LYS A 247 -3.55 -25.44 0.15
N LEU A 248 -3.36 -25.34 -1.16
CA LEU A 248 -4.25 -24.58 -2.05
C LEU A 248 -5.64 -25.22 -2.15
N GLU A 249 -5.73 -26.54 -2.22
CA GLU A 249 -7.01 -27.27 -2.18
C GLU A 249 -7.79 -26.95 -0.89
N LEU A 250 -7.11 -26.95 0.27
CA LEU A 250 -7.70 -26.55 1.55
C LEU A 250 -8.17 -25.08 1.55
N VAL A 251 -7.41 -24.19 0.93
CA VAL A 251 -7.76 -22.76 0.84
C VAL A 251 -8.94 -22.49 -0.10
N ASN A 252 -9.15 -23.37 -1.08
CA ASN A 252 -10.20 -23.27 -2.10
C ASN A 252 -11.46 -24.09 -1.75
N GLY A 253 -11.48 -24.82 -0.64
CA GLY A 253 -12.70 -25.43 -0.08
C GLY A 253 -12.90 -26.92 -0.35
N LYS A 254 -11.87 -27.67 -0.76
CA LYS A 254 -11.89 -29.15 -0.77
C LYS A 254 -11.19 -29.68 0.48
N GLU A 255 -11.90 -29.71 1.61
CA GLU A 255 -11.43 -30.39 2.82
C GLU A 255 -11.62 -31.92 2.68
N PRO A 256 -10.62 -32.76 2.99
CA PRO A 256 -10.88 -34.15 3.33
C PRO A 256 -11.61 -34.21 4.67
N ALA A 257 -12.75 -34.89 4.69
CA ALA A 257 -13.68 -34.96 5.82
C ALA A 257 -12.97 -35.42 7.12
N GLY A 258 -12.81 -34.49 8.07
CA GLY A 258 -12.15 -34.74 9.34
C GLY A 258 -12.26 -33.57 10.33
N LYS A 259 -13.43 -33.45 10.96
CA LYS A 259 -13.84 -32.57 12.09
C LYS A 259 -13.80 -31.04 11.89
N PRO A 260 -14.90 -30.33 12.20
CA PRO A 260 -15.06 -28.91 11.91
C PRO A 260 -14.35 -28.04 12.96
N SER A 261 -13.33 -27.28 12.55
CA SER A 261 -12.92 -26.07 13.28
C SER A 261 -13.58 -24.87 12.61
N GLY A 262 -14.70 -24.44 13.21
CA GLY A 262 -15.66 -23.46 12.70
C GLY A 262 -15.09 -22.32 11.85
N ALA A 263 -15.47 -22.32 10.58
CA ALA A 263 -15.59 -21.11 9.81
C ALA A 263 -16.84 -20.34 10.30
N PRO A 264 -16.74 -19.07 10.71
CA PRO A 264 -17.90 -18.20 10.76
C PRO A 264 -18.14 -17.63 9.35
N GLY A 265 -19.38 -17.77 8.86
CA GLY A 265 -19.90 -17.05 7.69
C GLY A 265 -19.86 -15.53 7.85
N PRO A 266 -20.40 -14.77 6.88
CA PRO A 266 -20.20 -13.33 6.79
C PRO A 266 -20.97 -12.61 7.91
N GLY A 267 -20.32 -12.42 9.06
CA GLY A 267 -20.95 -11.90 10.26
C GLY A 267 -20.01 -11.01 11.08
N LYS A 268 -20.40 -9.74 11.21
CA LYS A 268 -19.92 -8.72 12.17
C LYS A 268 -18.41 -8.42 12.11
N LYS A 269 -18.07 -7.32 11.41
CA LYS A 269 -16.76 -6.65 11.43
C LYS A 269 -16.40 -6.28 12.87
N LYS A 270 -15.67 -7.16 13.56
CA LYS A 270 -14.94 -6.83 14.77
C LYS A 270 -13.73 -5.99 14.36
N ASP A 271 -13.58 -4.90 15.09
CA ASP A 271 -12.67 -3.78 14.89
C ASP A 271 -11.30 -4.20 14.36
N ALA A 272 -10.96 -3.70 13.17
CA ALA A 272 -9.65 -3.82 12.55
C ALA A 272 -8.62 -2.92 13.28
N LYS A 273 -8.37 -3.22 14.55
CA LYS A 273 -7.37 -2.58 15.42
C LYS A 273 -5.96 -3.10 15.09
N ALA A 274 -5.60 -3.08 13.80
CA ALA A 274 -4.43 -3.77 13.27
C ALA A 274 -3.53 -2.88 12.40
N TYR A 275 -3.32 -1.60 12.72
CA TYR A 275 -2.42 -0.76 11.91
C TYR A 275 -1.62 0.27 12.71
N ALA A 276 -0.61 -0.19 13.45
CA ALA A 276 0.67 0.51 13.61
C ALA A 276 1.64 -0.43 14.33
N CYS A 277 2.90 -0.46 13.88
CA CYS A 277 3.97 -1.19 14.57
C CYS A 277 4.54 -0.32 15.71
N ALA A 278 3.67 0.15 16.60
CA ALA A 278 4.08 0.71 17.88
C ALA A 278 3.90 -0.41 18.91
N VAL A 279 5.02 -1.00 19.33
CA VAL A 279 5.04 -1.75 20.58
C VAL A 279 4.60 -0.74 21.66
N PRO A 280 3.68 -1.09 22.59
CA PRO A 280 3.49 -0.26 23.77
C PRO A 280 4.85 -0.19 24.48
N GLN A 281 5.53 0.95 24.39
CA GLN A 281 6.60 1.25 25.33
C GLN A 281 5.95 1.36 26.71
N LYS A 282 6.64 0.81 27.71
CA LYS A 282 6.23 0.84 29.13
C LYS A 282 5.60 2.19 29.47
N ASP A 283 4.45 2.12 30.11
CA ASP A 283 3.73 3.26 30.65
C ASP A 283 4.68 4.14 31.48
N THR A 284 4.98 5.34 31.00
CA THR A 284 5.48 6.42 31.85
C THR A 284 4.28 7.00 32.62
N PRO A 285 4.41 7.31 33.92
CA PRO A 285 3.29 7.79 34.73
C PRO A 285 2.68 9.07 34.16
N SER A 286 1.35 9.09 34.12
CA SER A 286 0.51 10.20 33.69
C SER A 286 0.84 11.48 34.48
N ALA A 287 1.27 12.54 33.79
CA ALA A 287 1.17 13.89 34.31
C ALA A 287 -0.30 14.20 34.64
N ALA A 288 -0.57 14.74 35.83
CA ALA A 288 -1.92 15.02 36.31
C ALA A 288 -2.58 16.15 35.48
N GLY A 289 -3.53 15.80 34.61
CA GLY A 289 -4.34 16.75 33.82
C GLY A 289 -4.94 16.11 32.56
N PRO A 290 -5.90 16.75 31.87
CA PRO A 290 -6.44 16.27 30.59
C PRO A 290 -5.45 16.48 29.43
N ALA A 291 -5.39 15.56 28.48
CA ALA A 291 -4.55 15.68 27.28
C ALA A 291 -5.10 16.75 26.32
N THR A 292 -4.23 17.41 25.57
CA THR A 292 -4.61 18.48 24.65
C THR A 292 -4.64 17.94 23.22
N VAL A 293 -5.77 18.10 22.53
CA VAL A 293 -5.87 17.85 21.09
C VAL A 293 -5.27 19.04 20.35
N GLU A 294 -4.18 18.82 19.62
CA GLU A 294 -3.41 19.87 18.96
C GLU A 294 -3.93 20.17 17.55
N ASP A 295 -4.31 19.12 16.82
CA ASP A 295 -4.75 19.23 15.43
C ASP A 295 -5.69 18.08 15.01
N VAL A 296 -6.54 18.32 14.01
CA VAL A 296 -7.39 17.30 13.38
C VAL A 296 -7.27 17.42 11.87
N ARG A 297 -6.66 16.41 11.25
CA ARG A 297 -6.37 16.38 9.81
C ARG A 297 -7.13 15.24 9.15
N PHE A 298 -7.63 15.46 7.93
CA PHE A 298 -8.33 14.40 7.20
C PHE A 298 -7.95 14.35 5.72
N TRP A 299 -8.05 13.14 5.16
CA TRP A 299 -7.87 12.87 3.73
C TRP A 299 -8.92 11.88 3.27
N SER A 300 -9.64 12.21 2.21
CA SER A 300 -10.64 11.33 1.61
C SER A 300 -10.20 10.91 0.22
N ASN A 301 -10.40 9.64 -0.12
CA ASN A 301 -10.34 9.13 -1.48
C ASN A 301 -11.61 8.29 -1.75
N PRO A 302 -11.83 7.78 -2.97
CA PRO A 302 -13.06 7.05 -3.31
C PRO A 302 -13.31 5.78 -2.48
N THR A 303 -12.30 5.25 -1.78
CA THR A 303 -12.38 3.96 -1.07
C THR A 303 -12.30 4.09 0.46
N TYR A 304 -11.81 5.20 1.01
CA TYR A 304 -11.83 5.48 2.45
C TYR A 304 -11.54 6.96 2.79
N THR A 305 -11.91 7.36 4.00
CA THR A 305 -11.49 8.62 4.66
C THR A 305 -10.54 8.28 5.81
N ARG A 306 -9.41 8.97 5.90
CA ARG A 306 -8.48 8.93 7.04
C ARG A 306 -8.65 10.21 7.84
N VAL A 307 -8.85 10.07 9.14
CA VAL A 307 -8.79 11.15 10.12
C VAL A 307 -7.59 10.90 11.02
N VAL A 308 -6.78 11.92 11.27
CA VAL A 308 -5.64 11.91 12.18
C VAL A 308 -5.92 12.99 13.23
N ILE A 309 -5.87 12.60 14.49
CA ILE A 309 -6.06 13.50 15.62
C ILE A 309 -4.74 13.51 16.39
N ASP A 310 -4.09 14.67 16.42
CA ASP A 310 -2.81 14.86 17.08
C ASP A 310 -3.05 15.28 18.53
N THR A 311 -2.38 14.62 19.47
CA THR A 311 -2.49 14.89 20.92
C THR A 311 -1.11 15.04 21.54
N ASP A 312 -1.00 15.92 22.54
CA ASP A 312 0.25 16.20 23.26
C ASP A 312 0.82 14.97 24.00
N ARG A 313 -0.04 13.98 24.27
CA ARG A 313 0.32 12.68 24.86
C ARG A 313 -0.61 11.57 24.39
N GLN A 314 -0.24 10.33 24.72
CA GLN A 314 -1.05 9.16 24.39
C GLN A 314 -2.38 9.18 25.15
N VAL A 315 -3.48 8.95 24.44
CA VAL A 315 -4.85 8.95 24.98
C VAL A 315 -5.59 7.69 24.56
N SER A 316 -6.45 7.19 25.45
CA SER A 316 -7.41 6.16 25.08
C SER A 316 -8.57 6.77 24.31
N TYR A 317 -9.14 6.03 23.36
CA TYR A 317 -10.26 6.51 22.56
C TYR A 317 -11.27 5.41 22.24
N SER A 318 -12.51 5.82 22.02
CA SER A 318 -13.58 5.01 21.44
C SER A 318 -14.06 5.67 20.14
N HIS A 319 -14.74 4.93 19.27
CA HIS A 319 -15.30 5.48 18.05
C HIS A 319 -16.51 4.66 17.62
N ASN A 320 -17.40 5.27 16.85
CA ASN A 320 -18.52 4.57 16.25
C ASN A 320 -19.06 5.33 15.02
N LEU A 321 -19.76 4.61 14.15
CA LEU A 321 -20.37 5.18 12.95
C LEU A 321 -21.87 5.33 13.16
N LEU A 322 -22.34 6.58 13.20
CA LEU A 322 -23.76 6.89 13.11
C LEU A 322 -24.26 6.57 11.71
N LYS A 323 -25.36 5.80 11.65
CA LYS A 323 -26.02 5.45 10.40
C LYS A 323 -26.59 6.70 9.74
N TYR A 324 -26.86 6.58 8.45
CA TYR A 324 -27.63 7.59 7.71
C TYR A 324 -29.00 7.74 8.38
N ASP A 325 -29.37 8.98 8.68
CA ASP A 325 -30.66 9.33 9.27
C ASP A 325 -31.47 10.14 8.24
N PRO A 326 -32.38 9.49 7.50
CA PRO A 326 -33.18 10.14 6.47
C PRO A 326 -34.15 11.18 7.06
N ASN A 327 -34.69 10.94 8.26
CA ASN A 327 -35.66 11.84 8.91
C ASN A 327 -35.03 13.17 9.31
N ARG A 328 -33.74 13.15 9.68
CA ARG A 328 -32.97 14.36 10.02
C ARG A 328 -32.05 14.85 8.90
N ARG A 329 -32.15 14.24 7.70
CA ARG A 329 -31.28 14.49 6.54
C ARG A 329 -29.79 14.48 6.88
N LYS A 330 -29.36 13.64 7.83
CA LYS A 330 -27.95 13.58 8.26
C LYS A 330 -27.21 12.45 7.56
N PRO A 331 -26.07 12.71 6.90
CA PRO A 331 -25.25 11.66 6.32
C PRO A 331 -24.70 10.71 7.40
N LYS A 332 -24.13 9.58 6.97
CA LYS A 332 -23.34 8.73 7.87
C LYS A 332 -22.22 9.56 8.48
N ARG A 333 -22.05 9.49 9.80
CA ARG A 333 -21.07 10.30 10.55
C ARG A 333 -20.24 9.41 11.44
N LEU A 334 -18.93 9.61 11.43
CA LEU A 334 -18.01 8.99 12.38
C LEU A 334 -17.91 9.91 13.60
N TYR A 335 -18.09 9.38 14.81
CA TYR A 335 -17.65 10.06 16.02
C TYR A 335 -16.49 9.30 16.66
N VAL A 336 -15.60 10.05 17.29
CA VAL A 336 -14.41 9.54 17.97
C VAL A 336 -14.35 10.26 19.32
N ASP A 337 -14.47 9.51 20.41
CA ASP A 337 -14.39 10.05 21.76
C ASP A 337 -13.01 9.79 22.34
N LEU A 338 -12.35 10.84 22.81
CA LEU A 338 -11.03 10.78 23.44
C LEU A 338 -11.19 10.89 24.95
N ALA A 339 -10.59 9.96 25.70
CA ALA A 339 -10.72 9.91 27.16
C ALA A 339 -9.88 11.00 27.82
N ASN A 340 -10.50 11.80 28.68
CA ASN A 340 -9.86 12.86 29.47
C ASN A 340 -9.05 13.86 28.61
N CYS A 341 -9.68 14.40 27.56
CA CYS A 341 -9.06 15.35 26.63
C CYS A 341 -9.74 16.72 26.63
N ARG A 342 -9.01 17.75 26.22
CA ARG A 342 -9.49 19.10 25.92
C ARG A 342 -9.07 19.51 24.50
N LEU A 343 -9.85 20.38 23.86
CA LEU A 343 -9.46 20.96 22.58
C LEU A 343 -8.37 22.00 22.78
N GLY A 344 -7.34 21.97 21.94
CA GLY A 344 -6.34 23.02 21.84
C GLY A 344 -6.94 24.30 21.27
N LYS A 345 -6.29 25.44 21.56
CA LYS A 345 -6.78 26.78 21.17
C LYS A 345 -6.98 26.99 19.66
N LYS A 346 -6.43 26.11 18.82
CA LYS A 346 -6.44 26.21 17.36
C LYS A 346 -7.57 25.41 16.70
N ILE A 347 -8.38 24.67 17.47
CA ILE A 347 -9.46 23.83 16.93
C ILE A 347 -10.79 24.51 17.23
N SER A 348 -11.53 24.88 16.18
CA SER A 348 -12.88 25.45 16.27
C SER A 348 -13.90 24.41 16.76
N ARG A 349 -14.84 24.86 17.61
CA ARG A 349 -15.98 24.04 18.09
C ARG A 349 -17.08 23.89 17.06
#